data_AF-A0A2E2EDV4-F1
#
_entry.id   AF-A0A2E2EDV4-F1
#
_cell.length_a   1.000
_cell.length_b   1.000
_cell.length_c   1.000
_cell.angle_alpha   90.00
_cell.angle_beta   90.00
_cell.angle_gamma   90.00
#
_symmetry.space_group_name_H-M   'P 1'
#
loop_
_entity.id
_entity.type
_entity.pdbx_description
1 polymer ?
#
loop_
_entity_poly.entity_id
_entity_poly.type
_entity_poly.pdbx_seq_one_letter_code
_entity_poly.pdbx_strand_id
1 'polypeptide(L)'
;MQLGFGSLTPHFSDSKKNYCNQWNNTGIIANKTYYLRYLHGDYGLTYMIGNDSICSEIEGVFFHYLFVRTDYTETGITVGGYAFNEENWDEHAQKTPSGIDAPEPVQIDYFGREIVPVLALDFAVHLIRKERWSLKLNNLFTPIIFNHSLAFEYRF
;
A
#
# COMPACT_ATOMS: atom_id res chain seq x y z
N MET A 1 -2.51 -18.40 -1.76
CA MET A 1 -3.49 -17.28 -1.69
C MET A 1 -3.26 -16.53 -0.40
N GLN A 2 -3.31 -15.19 -0.41
CA GLN A 2 -3.15 -14.38 0.79
C GLN A 2 -4.31 -13.38 0.93
N LEU A 3 -4.78 -13.22 2.16
CA LEU A 3 -5.70 -12.16 2.58
C LEU A 3 -4.92 -11.25 3.51
N GLY A 4 -4.71 -10.01 3.08
CA GLY A 4 -3.96 -9.02 3.82
C GLY A 4 -4.81 -7.87 4.28
N PHE A 5 -4.37 -7.26 5.37
CA PHE A 5 -4.92 -6.02 5.89
C PHE A 5 -3.81 -5.09 6.36
N GLY A 6 -4.16 -3.82 6.37
CA GLY A 6 -3.31 -2.75 6.86
C GLY A 6 -2.31 -2.30 5.82
N SER A 7 -1.93 -1.03 5.99
CA SER A 7 -0.87 -0.36 5.27
C SER A 7 -0.36 0.71 6.22
N LEU A 8 0.63 0.37 7.06
CA LEU A 8 1.37 1.42 7.75
C LEU A 8 2.29 2.06 6.71
N THR A 9 2.03 3.34 6.46
CA THR A 9 2.73 4.13 5.46
C THR A 9 3.48 5.25 6.15
N PRO A 10 4.76 5.08 6.51
CA PRO A 10 5.58 6.21 6.91
C PRO A 10 5.86 7.08 5.68
N HIS A 11 5.55 8.37 5.80
CA HIS A 11 6.02 9.40 4.89
C HIS A 11 7.13 10.20 5.57
N PHE A 12 8.25 10.37 4.86
CA PHE A 12 9.28 11.34 5.24
C PHE A 12 8.91 12.67 4.58
N SER A 13 8.09 13.47 5.27
CA SER A 13 7.76 14.83 4.84
C SER A 13 8.37 15.84 5.80
N ASP A 14 9.15 16.77 5.26
CA ASP A 14 9.74 17.88 6.03
C ASP A 14 8.73 18.99 6.33
N SER A 15 7.54 18.96 5.71
CA SER A 15 6.43 19.89 5.97
C SER A 15 5.26 19.23 6.71
N LYS A 16 4.56 20.03 7.52
CA LYS A 16 3.35 19.59 8.24
C LYS A 16 2.22 19.42 7.24
N LYS A 17 1.83 18.16 7.01
CA LYS A 17 0.72 17.77 6.12
C LYS A 17 -0.54 17.45 6.90
N ASN A 18 -1.71 17.70 6.31
CA ASN A 18 -3.00 17.39 6.91
C ASN A 18 -3.47 15.97 6.52
N TYR A 19 -2.98 14.94 7.20
CA TYR A 19 -3.39 13.55 6.96
C TYR A 19 -4.46 13.12 7.98
N CYS A 20 -5.52 12.44 7.56
CA CYS A 20 -6.65 12.09 8.44
C CYS A 20 -6.31 11.00 9.47
N ASN A 21 -5.43 10.07 9.08
CA ASN A 21 -5.11 8.83 9.75
C ASN A 21 -3.63 8.80 10.17
N GLN A 22 -3.06 9.99 10.35
CA GLN A 22 -1.71 10.15 10.84
C GLN A 22 -1.67 9.93 12.35
N TRP A 23 -0.68 9.18 12.80
CA TRP A 23 -0.46 9.03 14.22
C TRP A 23 0.25 10.26 14.77
N ASN A 24 -0.44 11.08 15.57
CA ASN A 24 0.14 12.18 16.36
C ASN A 24 1.10 13.11 15.59
N ASN A 25 0.81 13.43 14.32
CA ASN A 25 1.68 14.25 13.45
C ASN A 25 3.11 13.69 13.24
N THR A 26 3.31 12.39 13.41
CA THR A 26 4.64 11.74 13.29
C THR A 26 5.11 11.51 11.85
N GLY A 27 4.23 11.72 10.86
CA GLY A 27 4.45 11.28 9.47
C GLY A 27 4.06 9.81 9.21
N ILE A 28 3.70 9.05 10.26
CA ILE A 28 3.22 7.68 10.13
C ILE A 28 1.72 7.68 9.85
N ILE A 29 1.32 7.13 8.70
CA ILE A 29 -0.05 7.07 8.23
C ILE A 29 -0.56 5.64 8.37
N ALA A 30 -1.69 5.45 9.03
CA ALA A 30 -2.31 4.14 9.18
C ALA A 30 -3.47 3.98 8.18
N ASN A 31 -3.13 3.55 6.96
CA ASN A 31 -4.14 3.29 5.93
C ASN A 31 -4.92 2.02 6.25
N LYS A 32 -6.23 2.09 6.02
CA LYS A 32 -7.14 0.95 6.15
C LYS A 32 -7.33 0.32 4.78
N THR A 33 -6.40 -0.53 4.38
CA THR A 33 -6.49 -1.29 3.14
C THR A 33 -6.63 -2.78 3.41
N TYR A 34 -7.27 -3.45 2.48
CA TYR A 34 -7.45 -4.89 2.43
C TYR A 34 -7.06 -5.37 1.04
N TYR A 35 -6.48 -6.55 0.95
CA TYR A 35 -6.14 -7.12 -0.34
C TYR A 35 -6.27 -8.63 -0.39
N LEU A 36 -6.52 -9.10 -1.61
CA LEU A 36 -6.40 -10.50 -1.99
C LEU A 36 -5.20 -10.64 -2.93
N ARG A 37 -4.24 -11.48 -2.55
CA ARG A 37 -3.10 -11.83 -3.40
C ARG A 37 -3.18 -13.29 -3.82
N TYR A 38 -3.17 -13.52 -5.12
CA TYR A 38 -2.94 -14.84 -5.70
C TYR A 38 -1.47 -14.95 -6.10
N LEU A 39 -0.83 -16.08 -5.76
CA LEU A 39 0.54 -16.39 -6.14
C LEU A 39 0.54 -17.70 -6.92
N HIS A 40 1.25 -17.73 -8.04
CA HIS A 40 1.48 -18.91 -8.87
C HIS A 40 2.93 -18.95 -9.33
N GLY A 41 3.68 -19.96 -8.89
CA GLY A 41 5.13 -19.96 -9.05
C GLY A 41 5.72 -18.69 -8.44
N ASP A 42 6.55 -18.00 -9.22
CA ASP A 42 7.24 -16.76 -8.82
C ASP A 42 6.43 -15.49 -9.10
N TYR A 43 5.22 -15.63 -9.63
CA TYR A 43 4.38 -14.51 -10.02
C TYR A 43 3.19 -14.33 -9.09
N GLY A 44 2.74 -13.09 -8.95
CA GLY A 44 1.59 -12.74 -8.15
C GLY A 44 0.71 -11.67 -8.76
N LEU A 45 -0.58 -11.73 -8.43
CA LEU A 45 -1.54 -10.67 -8.69
C LEU A 45 -2.22 -10.30 -7.38
N THR A 46 -2.21 -9.02 -7.04
CA THR A 46 -2.92 -8.46 -5.89
C THR A 46 -4.01 -7.51 -6.36
N TYR A 47 -5.19 -7.67 -5.79
CA TYR A 47 -6.25 -6.67 -5.84
C TYR A 47 -6.43 -6.07 -4.44
N MET A 48 -6.42 -4.74 -4.35
CA MET A 48 -6.48 -3.96 -3.12
C MET A 48 -7.68 -3.02 -3.13
N ILE A 49 -8.34 -2.89 -1.99
CA ILE A 49 -9.34 -1.85 -1.73
C ILE A 49 -9.07 -1.21 -0.36
N GLY A 50 -9.60 -0.03 -0.13
CA GLY A 50 -9.60 0.58 1.19
C GLY A 50 -9.55 2.10 1.11
N ASN A 51 -8.93 2.71 2.12
CA ASN A 51 -8.83 4.16 2.20
C ASN A 51 -7.38 4.62 2.23
N ASP A 52 -7.12 5.75 1.58
CA ASP A 52 -5.84 6.44 1.55
C ASP A 52 -5.59 7.31 2.80
N SER A 53 -4.56 8.16 2.69
CA SER A 53 -4.09 9.05 3.74
C SER A 53 -5.01 10.23 4.09
N ILE A 54 -6.03 10.48 3.27
CA ILE A 54 -7.08 11.47 3.53
C ILE A 54 -8.42 10.80 3.86
N CYS A 55 -8.42 9.48 4.08
CA CYS A 55 -9.56 8.65 4.45
C CYS A 55 -10.55 8.46 3.31
N SER A 56 -10.10 8.62 2.06
CA SER A 56 -10.91 8.48 0.86
C SER A 56 -10.64 7.14 0.18
N GLU A 57 -11.65 6.64 -0.53
CA GLU A 57 -11.60 5.32 -1.16
C GLU A 57 -10.53 5.22 -2.24
N ILE A 58 -9.82 4.09 -2.25
CA ILE A 58 -8.83 3.70 -3.26
C ILE A 58 -9.02 2.24 -3.68
N GLU A 59 -8.68 1.97 -4.93
CA GLU A 59 -8.73 0.64 -5.54
C GLU A 59 -7.42 0.41 -6.31
N GLY A 60 -6.78 -0.74 -6.14
CA GLY A 60 -5.47 -1.00 -6.76
C GLY A 60 -5.29 -2.39 -7.29
N VAL A 61 -4.46 -2.50 -8.33
CA VAL A 61 -4.03 -3.75 -8.91
C VAL A 61 -2.50 -3.76 -8.99
N PHE A 62 -1.91 -4.86 -8.54
CA PHE A 62 -0.47 -5.00 -8.49
C PHE A 62 -0.03 -6.37 -9.02
N PHE A 63 1.01 -6.36 -9.84
CA PHE A 63 1.71 -7.54 -10.29
C PHE A 63 3.01 -7.70 -9.49
N HIS A 64 3.30 -8.94 -9.10
CA HIS A 64 4.46 -9.28 -8.29
C HIS A 64 5.34 -10.27 -9.04
N TYR A 65 6.66 -10.09 -8.95
CA TYR A 65 7.65 -11.07 -9.37
C TYR A 65 8.63 -11.32 -8.22
N LEU A 66 8.63 -12.54 -7.68
CA LEU A 66 9.46 -12.97 -6.56
C LEU A 66 10.69 -13.71 -7.08
N PHE A 67 11.88 -13.15 -6.92
CA PHE A 67 13.13 -13.76 -7.40
C PHE A 67 13.95 -14.43 -6.28
N VAL A 68 13.67 -14.14 -5.01
CA VAL A 68 14.20 -14.90 -3.86
C VAL A 68 13.06 -15.40 -3.01
N ARG A 69 13.06 -16.70 -2.71
CA ARG A 69 12.07 -17.32 -1.83
C ARG A 69 12.74 -18.36 -0.97
N THR A 70 12.71 -18.14 0.34
CA THR A 70 13.18 -19.08 1.35
C THR A 70 11.99 -19.53 2.19
N ASP A 71 12.24 -20.33 3.23
CA ASP A 71 11.18 -20.71 4.15
C ASP A 71 10.63 -19.53 4.96
N TYR A 72 11.45 -18.52 5.28
CA TYR A 72 11.04 -17.43 6.17
C TYR A 72 10.97 -16.07 5.51
N THR A 73 11.56 -15.91 4.32
CA THR A 73 11.61 -14.63 3.62
C THR A 73 11.30 -14.79 2.15
N GLU A 74 10.68 -13.76 1.58
CA GLU A 74 10.49 -13.62 0.14
C GLU A 74 10.93 -12.23 -0.29
N THR A 75 11.53 -12.13 -1.46
CA THR A 75 11.98 -10.85 -2.04
C THR A 75 11.63 -10.83 -3.52
N GLY A 76 11.12 -9.68 -3.95
CA GLY A 76 10.63 -9.50 -5.29
C GLY A 76 10.52 -8.04 -5.69
N ILE A 77 9.92 -7.82 -6.84
CA ILE A 77 9.48 -6.51 -7.32
C ILE A 77 7.97 -6.53 -7.45
N THR A 78 7.36 -5.37 -7.19
CA THR A 78 5.94 -5.11 -7.41
C THR A 78 5.80 -3.93 -8.36
N VAL A 79 4.94 -4.10 -9.36
CA VAL A 79 4.54 -3.03 -10.29
C VAL A 79 3.03 -2.95 -10.34
N GLY A 80 2.48 -1.76 -10.51
CA GLY A 80 1.04 -1.58 -10.63
C GLY A 80 0.64 -0.16 -10.29
N GLY A 81 -0.53 -0.01 -9.70
CA GLY A 81 -1.00 1.28 -9.23
C GLY A 81 -2.34 1.18 -8.53
N TYR A 82 -2.75 2.28 -7.93
CA TYR A 82 -4.08 2.44 -7.37
C TYR A 82 -4.75 3.70 -7.91
N ALA A 83 -6.05 3.60 -8.16
CA ALA A 83 -6.90 4.71 -8.54
C ALA A 83 -7.48 5.37 -7.29
N PHE A 84 -7.76 6.66 -7.41
CA PHE A 84 -8.45 7.47 -6.41
C PHE A 84 -9.38 8.49 -7.09
N ASN A 85 -10.26 9.13 -6.32
CA ASN A 85 -11.08 10.24 -6.83
C ASN A 85 -10.41 11.58 -6.48
N GLU A 86 -10.05 12.35 -7.50
CA GLU A 86 -9.43 13.67 -7.36
C GLU A 86 -10.32 14.68 -6.63
N GLU A 87 -11.64 14.60 -6.81
CA GLU A 87 -12.59 15.50 -6.13
C GLU A 87 -12.48 15.39 -4.60
N ASN A 88 -12.21 14.17 -4.08
CA ASN A 88 -11.99 13.98 -2.66
C ASN A 88 -10.72 14.71 -2.17
N TRP A 89 -9.67 14.74 -3.00
CA TRP A 89 -8.43 15.45 -2.72
C TRP A 89 -8.62 16.96 -2.76
N ASP A 90 -9.35 17.46 -3.77
CA ASP A 90 -9.71 18.88 -3.88
C ASP A 90 -10.52 19.36 -2.68
N GLU A 91 -11.54 18.59 -2.29
CA GLU A 91 -12.34 18.88 -1.10
C GLU A 91 -11.51 18.89 0.18
N HIS A 92 -10.57 17.94 0.31
CA HIS A 92 -9.68 17.86 1.47
C HIS A 92 -8.71 19.04 1.52
N ALA A 93 -8.15 19.44 0.37
CA ALA A 93 -7.29 20.60 0.26
C ALA A 93 -8.01 21.89 0.64
N GLN A 94 -9.26 22.08 0.19
CA GLN A 94 -10.09 23.24 0.56
C GLN A 94 -10.39 23.30 2.07
N LYS A 95 -10.57 22.15 2.72
CA LYS A 95 -10.82 22.04 4.17
C LYS A 95 -9.54 22.12 5.01
N THR A 96 -8.36 22.17 4.38
CA THR A 96 -7.08 22.17 5.09
C THR A 96 -6.81 23.55 5.73
N PRO A 97 -6.49 23.61 7.04
CA PRO A 97 -6.23 24.87 7.74
C PRO A 97 -5.03 25.64 7.16
N SER A 98 -5.08 26.98 7.23
CA SER A 98 -3.96 27.82 6.76
C SER A 98 -2.65 27.50 7.48
N GLY A 99 -1.56 27.34 6.73
CA GLY A 99 -0.22 27.03 7.26
C GLY A 99 0.05 25.53 7.45
N ILE A 100 -0.84 24.67 6.95
CA ILE A 100 -0.65 23.23 6.81
C ILE A 100 -0.88 22.91 5.33
N ASP A 101 -0.02 22.09 4.71
CA ASP A 101 -0.23 21.74 3.31
C ASP A 101 -1.15 20.51 3.19
N ALA A 102 -1.92 20.47 2.11
CA ALA A 102 -2.46 19.22 1.63
C ALA A 102 -1.31 18.33 1.12
N PRO A 103 -1.42 17.00 1.24
CA PRO A 103 -0.53 16.11 0.49
C PRO A 103 -0.85 16.23 -1.01
N GLU A 104 0.09 15.88 -1.86
CA GLU A 104 -0.12 15.80 -3.31
C GLU A 104 0.33 14.42 -3.79
N PRO A 105 -0.54 13.62 -4.42
CA PRO A 105 -0.16 12.35 -5.00
C PRO A 105 0.61 12.56 -6.31
N VAL A 106 1.57 11.68 -6.60
CA VAL A 106 2.12 11.56 -7.95
C VAL A 106 1.09 10.78 -8.77
N GLN A 107 0.42 11.43 -9.72
CA GLN A 107 -0.69 10.84 -10.46
C GLN A 107 -0.49 10.88 -11.99
N ILE A 108 -1.21 10.00 -12.68
CA ILE A 108 -1.45 10.04 -14.12
C ILE A 108 -2.97 9.91 -14.37
N ASP A 109 -3.49 10.71 -15.29
CA ASP A 109 -4.84 10.49 -15.83
C ASP A 109 -4.79 9.33 -16.82
N TYR A 110 -5.57 8.29 -16.55
CA TYR A 110 -5.77 7.16 -17.45
C TYR A 110 -7.25 6.91 -17.67
N PHE A 111 -7.77 7.38 -18.81
CA PHE A 111 -9.17 7.27 -19.21
C PHE A 111 -10.15 7.90 -18.21
N GLY A 112 -9.82 9.06 -17.65
CA GLY A 112 -10.67 9.78 -16.69
C GLY A 112 -10.64 9.16 -15.29
N ARG A 113 -9.59 8.40 -14.98
CA ARG A 113 -9.29 7.90 -13.65
C ARG A 113 -7.89 8.36 -13.27
N GLU A 114 -7.77 9.06 -12.15
CA GLU A 114 -6.47 9.39 -11.57
C GLU A 114 -5.85 8.15 -10.93
N ILE A 115 -4.62 7.83 -11.35
CA ILE A 115 -3.89 6.65 -10.92
C ILE A 115 -2.54 7.06 -10.34
N VAL A 116 -2.20 6.51 -9.19
CA VAL A 116 -0.84 6.54 -8.64
C VAL A 116 -0.07 5.30 -9.09
N PRO A 117 0.94 5.43 -9.96
CA PRO A 117 1.78 4.31 -10.34
C PRO A 117 2.69 3.90 -9.17
N VAL A 118 2.89 2.59 -9.02
CA VAL A 118 3.71 2.00 -7.97
C VAL A 118 4.76 1.09 -8.60
N LEU A 119 6.01 1.37 -8.27
CA LEU A 119 7.15 0.47 -8.42
C LEU A 119 7.79 0.30 -7.05
N ALA A 120 7.82 -0.93 -6.55
CA ALA A 120 8.31 -1.22 -5.21
C ALA A 120 9.21 -2.47 -5.18
N LEU A 121 10.17 -2.47 -4.27
CA LEU A 121 10.77 -3.70 -3.77
C LEU A 121 9.76 -4.38 -2.83
N ASP A 122 9.44 -5.64 -3.10
CA ASP A 122 8.61 -6.49 -2.23
C ASP A 122 9.53 -7.29 -1.31
N PHE A 123 9.30 -7.21 0.00
CA PHE A 123 9.97 -8.05 0.98
C PHE A 123 8.95 -8.57 2.01
N ALA A 124 8.80 -9.88 2.08
CA ALA A 124 7.90 -10.52 3.03
C ALA A 124 8.68 -11.34 4.06
N VAL A 125 8.22 -11.30 5.30
CA VAL A 125 8.72 -12.13 6.41
C VAL A 125 7.59 -13.01 6.92
N HIS A 126 7.81 -14.32 6.97
CA HIS A 126 6.89 -15.27 7.60
C HIS A 126 7.05 -15.18 9.11
N LEU A 127 6.08 -14.56 9.79
CA LEU A 127 6.03 -14.47 11.26
C LEU A 127 5.66 -15.82 11.87
N ILE A 128 4.75 -16.55 11.22
CA ILE A 128 4.35 -17.91 11.59
C ILE A 128 4.29 -18.74 10.31
N ARG A 129 4.89 -19.93 10.31
CA ARG A 129 4.82 -20.86 9.17
C ARG A 129 4.39 -22.25 9.66
N LYS A 130 3.32 -22.78 9.06
CA LYS A 130 2.85 -24.16 9.24
C LYS A 130 2.86 -24.89 7.90
N GLU A 131 2.27 -26.08 7.79
CA GLU A 131 2.27 -26.80 6.51
C GLU A 131 1.38 -26.12 5.45
N ARG A 132 0.16 -25.74 5.83
CA ARG A 132 -0.86 -25.22 4.89
C ARG A 132 -1.16 -23.74 5.02
N TRP A 133 -0.61 -23.07 6.04
CA TRP A 133 -0.85 -21.65 6.26
C TRP A 133 0.37 -20.94 6.82
N SER A 134 0.41 -19.62 6.66
CA SER A 134 1.40 -18.75 7.29
C SER A 134 0.77 -17.41 7.66
N LEU A 135 1.38 -16.72 8.62
CA LEU A 135 1.14 -15.30 8.89
C LEU A 135 2.37 -14.54 8.43
N LYS A 136 2.19 -13.53 7.58
CA LYS A 136 3.26 -12.79 6.93
C LYS A 136 3.18 -11.31 7.25
N LEU A 137 4.35 -10.70 7.42
CA LEU A 137 4.55 -9.26 7.35
C LEU A 137 5.06 -8.94 5.95
N ASN A 138 4.21 -8.36 5.11
CA ASN A 138 4.55 -7.96 3.75
C ASN A 138 4.94 -6.48 3.75
N ASN A 139 6.06 -6.16 3.12
CA ASN A 139 6.63 -4.82 3.09
C ASN A 139 6.87 -4.43 1.62
N LEU A 140 6.34 -3.28 1.20
CA LEU A 140 6.60 -2.68 -0.10
C LEU A 140 7.41 -1.41 0.10
N PHE A 141 8.60 -1.37 -0.48
CA PHE A 141 9.50 -0.22 -0.41
C PHE A 141 9.48 0.49 -1.77
N THR A 142 8.80 1.64 -1.84
CA THR A 142 8.92 2.57 -2.96
C THR A 142 9.94 3.66 -2.61
N PRO A 143 10.41 4.46 -3.58
CA PRO A 143 11.38 5.53 -3.30
C PRO A 143 10.93 6.57 -2.26
N ILE A 144 9.61 6.77 -2.10
CA ILE A 144 9.04 7.85 -1.27
C ILE A 144 8.20 7.30 -0.11
N ILE A 145 7.59 6.14 -0.34
CA ILE A 145 6.57 5.53 0.52
C ILE A 145 6.99 4.09 0.85
N PHE A 146 6.97 3.75 2.13
CA PHE A 146 7.06 2.37 2.59
C PHE A 146 5.67 1.91 3.00
N ASN A 147 5.30 0.67 2.73
CA ASN A 147 3.98 0.15 3.05
C ASN A 147 4.12 -1.20 3.74
N HIS A 148 3.56 -1.33 4.93
CA HIS A 148 3.61 -2.55 5.73
C HIS A 148 2.22 -3.11 5.96
N SER A 149 2.05 -4.41 5.69
CA SER A 149 0.78 -5.11 5.86
C SER A 149 0.95 -6.47 6.52
N LEU A 150 -0.09 -6.91 7.22
CA LEU A 150 -0.16 -8.26 7.78
C LEU A 150 -1.06 -9.11 6.88
N ALA A 151 -0.60 -10.31 6.55
CA ALA A 151 -1.34 -11.21 5.68
C ALA A 151 -1.43 -12.63 6.23
N PHE A 152 -2.64 -13.16 6.20
CA PHE A 152 -2.86 -14.59 6.32
C PHE A 152 -2.68 -15.24 4.95
N GLU A 153 -1.82 -16.23 4.86
CA GLU A 153 -1.57 -17.01 3.65
C GLU A 153 -2.08 -18.43 3.81
N TYR A 154 -2.77 -18.92 2.79
CA TYR A 154 -3.10 -20.33 2.61
C TYR A 154 -2.34 -20.91 1.40
N ARG A 155 -1.69 -22.06 1.61
CA ARG A 155 -0.92 -22.82 0.62
C ARG A 155 -1.67 -24.12 0.29
N PHE A 156 -2.10 -24.23 -0.97
CA PHE A 156 -2.74 -25.42 -1.53
C PHE A 156 -1.68 -26.39 -2.05
#